data_AF-A0A328EEK5-F1
#
_entry.id   AF-A0A328EEK5-F1
#
_cell.length_a   1.000
_cell.length_b   1.000
_cell.length_c   1.000
_cell.angle_alpha   90.00
_cell.angle_beta   90.00
_cell.angle_gamma   90.00
#
_symmetry.space_group_name_H-M   'P 1'
#
loop_
_entity.id
_entity.type
_entity.pdbx_description
1 polymer ?
#
loop_
_entity_poly.entity_id
_entity_poly.type
_entity_poly.pdbx_seq_one_letter_code
_entity_poly.pdbx_strand_id
1 'polypeptide(L)'
;MLIRIFDYNTPMNEGVFFVVEPVSGPPVFILENILFALGASIFVFLIFFVRKKVRKTPRNNISKGKKSIYILPEISENCFIEKSFLLLQKFVSEKYMPENSFAHTISDIAKYCNNKRILELYNLLEKSLYQKKLFSDIEKTKIHNDLQKIIFHNQ
;
A
#
# COMPACT_ATOMS: atom_id res chain seq x y z
N MET A 1 49.28 -14.30 13.29
CA MET A 1 49.08 -15.54 12.51
C MET A 1 50.47 -16.06 12.14
N LEU A 2 50.95 -17.09 12.82
CA LEU A 2 52.29 -17.66 12.62
C LEU A 2 52.09 -19.15 12.32
N ILE A 3 52.23 -19.52 11.05
CA ILE A 3 52.17 -20.91 10.62
C ILE A 3 53.61 -21.42 10.69
N ARG A 4 53.89 -22.33 11.64
CA ARG A 4 55.13 -23.11 11.60
C ARG A 4 54.82 -24.43 10.92
N ILE A 5 55.42 -24.63 9.74
CA ILE A 5 55.42 -25.92 9.05
C ILE A 5 56.68 -26.64 9.53
N PHE A 6 56.50 -27.70 10.32
CA PHE A 6 57.55 -28.69 10.52
C PHE A 6 57.32 -29.79 9.49
N ASP A 7 58.24 -29.90 8.54
CA ASP A 7 58.37 -31.08 7.70
C ASP A 7 59.65 -31.80 8.12
N TYR A 8 59.55 -33.11 8.31
CA TYR A 8 60.54 -34.13 7.93
C TYR A 8 60.33 -35.43 8.72
N ASN A 9 59.83 -36.43 7.99
CA ASN A 9 60.12 -37.85 8.14
C ASN A 9 59.52 -38.63 9.32
N THR A 10 58.22 -38.89 9.27
CA THR A 10 57.64 -40.11 9.85
C THR A 10 56.58 -40.70 8.90
N PRO A 11 56.58 -42.03 8.68
CA PRO A 11 55.87 -42.67 7.58
C PRO A 11 54.35 -42.61 7.79
N MET A 12 53.64 -42.31 6.70
CA MET A 12 52.18 -42.37 6.56
C MET A 12 51.61 -43.58 7.28
N ASN A 13 50.93 -43.34 8.38
CA ASN A 13 49.80 -44.14 8.85
C ASN A 13 49.00 -43.27 9.81
N GLU A 14 47.68 -43.28 9.58
CA GLU A 14 46.63 -42.70 10.41
C GLU A 14 46.36 -41.20 10.22
N GLY A 15 45.07 -40.89 10.11
CA GLY A 15 44.54 -39.67 9.52
C GLY A 15 45.09 -38.36 10.08
N VAL A 16 45.18 -37.37 9.21
CA VAL A 16 45.41 -35.98 9.62
C VAL A 16 44.19 -35.52 10.41
N PHE A 17 44.26 -35.64 11.74
CA PHE A 17 43.29 -35.02 12.64
C PHE A 17 43.58 -33.53 12.70
N PHE A 18 42.71 -32.73 12.10
CA PHE A 18 42.64 -31.31 12.42
C PHE A 18 41.98 -31.17 13.78
N VAL A 19 42.78 -31.16 14.85
CA VAL A 19 42.31 -30.68 16.14
C VAL A 19 42.21 -29.17 16.03
N VAL A 20 41.03 -28.68 15.65
CA VAL A 20 40.68 -27.27 15.83
C VAL A 20 40.38 -27.10 17.31
N GLU A 21 41.37 -26.64 18.08
CA GLU A 21 41.08 -26.13 19.42
C GLU A 21 40.06 -24.99 19.28
N PRO A 22 38.89 -25.05 19.95
CA PRO A 22 38.02 -23.89 20.00
C PRO A 22 38.83 -22.78 20.68
N VAL A 23 39.02 -21.67 19.98
CA VAL A 23 39.63 -20.46 20.56
C VAL A 23 38.73 -20.05 21.73
N SER A 24 39.09 -20.49 22.93
CA SER A 24 38.47 -20.10 24.18
C SER A 24 38.96 -18.69 24.51
N GLY A 25 38.44 -17.71 23.77
CA GLY A 25 38.46 -16.33 24.22
C GLY A 25 37.79 -16.25 25.59
N PRO A 26 38.29 -15.42 26.53
CA PRO A 26 37.78 -15.41 27.89
C PRO A 26 36.26 -15.11 27.88
N PRO A 27 35.47 -15.79 28.75
CA PRO A 27 34.00 -15.74 28.74
C PRO A 27 33.42 -14.33 28.96
N VAL A 28 34.26 -13.39 29.38
CA VAL A 28 33.95 -11.97 29.60
C VAL A 28 33.46 -11.28 28.31
N PHE A 29 34.02 -11.63 27.14
CA PHE A 29 33.63 -10.99 25.87
C PHE A 29 32.27 -11.47 25.33
N ILE A 30 31.83 -12.69 25.67
CA ILE A 30 30.56 -13.24 25.17
C ILE A 30 29.39 -12.57 25.89
N LEU A 31 29.50 -12.39 27.20
CA LEU A 31 28.44 -11.77 28.00
C LEU A 31 28.26 -10.29 27.65
N GLU A 32 29.35 -9.55 27.46
CA GLU A 32 29.32 -8.15 27.04
C GLU A 32 28.69 -7.97 25.65
N ASN A 33 29.04 -8.84 24.69
CA ASN A 33 28.47 -8.79 23.34
C ASN A 33 26.97 -9.13 23.32
N ILE A 34 26.51 -10.06 24.17
CA ILE A 34 25.09 -10.39 24.31
C ILE A 34 24.33 -9.20 24.92
N LEU A 35 24.87 -8.59 25.97
CA LEU A 35 24.26 -7.41 26.61
C LEU A 35 24.20 -6.22 25.65
N PHE A 36 25.26 -6.00 24.86
CA PHE A 36 25.30 -4.94 23.86
C PHE A 36 24.27 -5.17 22.73
N ALA A 37 24.15 -6.41 22.24
CA ALA A 37 23.16 -6.77 21.22
C ALA A 37 21.72 -6.61 21.73
N LEU A 38 21.45 -7.05 22.96
CA LEU A 38 20.14 -6.86 23.60
C LEU A 38 19.82 -5.36 23.79
N GLY A 39 20.78 -4.57 24.28
CA GLY A 39 20.63 -3.12 24.44
C GLY A 39 20.35 -2.40 23.12
N ALA A 40 21.10 -2.74 22.06
CA ALA A 40 20.88 -2.19 20.72
C ALA A 40 19.49 -2.56 20.17
N SER A 41 19.02 -3.80 20.38
CA SER A 41 17.70 -4.24 19.93
C SER A 41 16.56 -3.45 20.59
N ILE A 42 16.65 -3.20 21.91
CA ILE A 42 15.69 -2.42 22.68
C ILE A 42 15.70 -0.95 22.22
N PHE A 43 16.88 -0.40 21.95
CA PHE A 43 17.02 0.97 21.48
C PHE A 43 16.40 1.18 20.09
N VAL A 44 16.61 0.26 19.16
CA VAL A 44 15.97 0.28 17.84
C VAL A 44 14.45 0.15 17.96
N PHE A 45 13.96 -0.72 18.86
CA PHE A 45 12.53 -0.90 19.10
C PHE A 45 11.87 0.37 19.67
N LEU A 46 12.53 1.05 20.62
CA LEU A 46 12.09 2.32 21.19
C LEU A 46 12.05 3.44 20.13
N ILE A 47 13.09 3.59 19.31
CA ILE A 47 13.11 4.58 18.22
C ILE A 47 11.96 4.32 17.25
N PHE A 48 11.72 3.05 16.89
CA PHE A 48 10.64 2.68 15.99
C PHE A 48 9.27 3.02 16.58
N PHE A 49 9.03 2.71 17.86
CA PHE A 49 7.76 3.01 18.53
C PHE A 49 7.53 4.51 18.75
N VAL A 50 8.56 5.27 19.13
CA VAL A 50 8.49 6.73 19.26
C VAL A 50 8.22 7.36 17.89
N ARG A 51 8.94 6.97 16.84
CA ARG A 51 8.66 7.44 15.46
C ARG A 51 7.26 7.06 14.98
N LYS A 52 6.79 5.85 15.28
CA LYS A 52 5.43 5.41 14.96
C LYS A 52 4.38 6.21 15.73
N LYS A 53 4.65 6.59 16.99
CA LYS A 53 3.76 7.42 17.81
C LYS A 53 3.75 8.88 17.34
N VAL A 54 4.91 9.44 16.95
CA VAL A 54 5.02 10.79 16.38
C VAL A 54 4.37 10.89 14.99
N ARG A 55 4.44 9.84 14.16
CA ARG A 55 3.70 9.74 12.88
C ARG A 55 2.18 9.61 13.05
N LYS A 56 1.69 9.29 14.25
CA LYS A 56 0.27 9.42 14.62
C LYS A 56 -0.05 10.84 15.10
N THR A 57 0.59 11.85 14.52
CA THR A 57 0.05 13.21 14.56
C THR A 57 -1.38 13.13 14.01
N PRO A 58 -2.38 13.75 14.65
CA PRO A 58 -3.75 13.65 14.21
C PRO A 58 -3.81 14.05 12.74
N ARG A 59 -4.40 13.19 11.93
CA ARG A 59 -4.70 13.41 10.51
C ARG A 59 -5.74 14.54 10.31
N ASN A 60 -5.81 15.48 11.25
CA ASN A 60 -6.73 16.62 11.28
C ASN A 60 -6.23 17.81 10.43
N ASN A 61 -5.03 17.71 9.87
CA ASN A 61 -4.48 18.70 8.94
C ASN A 61 -4.45 18.17 7.49
N ILE A 62 -5.37 17.28 7.10
CA ILE A 62 -5.66 17.13 5.66
C ILE A 62 -6.30 18.45 5.24
N SER A 63 -5.51 19.25 4.53
CA SER A 63 -5.81 20.58 4.03
C SER A 63 -7.28 20.72 3.62
N LYS A 64 -8.04 21.45 4.43
CA LYS A 64 -9.22 22.17 3.94
C LYS A 64 -8.71 23.13 2.86
N GLY A 65 -8.82 22.78 1.57
CA GLY A 65 -8.55 23.75 0.51
C GLY A 65 -7.94 23.29 -0.81
N LYS A 66 -7.79 21.99 -1.10
CA LYS A 66 -7.65 21.60 -2.51
C LYS A 66 -9.05 21.52 -3.11
N LYS A 67 -9.48 22.56 -3.84
CA LYS A 67 -10.65 22.44 -4.73
C LYS A 67 -10.37 21.29 -5.68
N SER A 68 -11.10 20.18 -5.56
CA SER A 68 -11.02 19.09 -6.51
C SER A 68 -11.57 19.58 -7.85
N ILE A 69 -10.68 19.65 -8.84
CA ILE A 69 -11.07 19.93 -10.22
C ILE A 69 -11.53 18.60 -10.82
N TYR A 70 -12.79 18.54 -11.22
CA TYR A 70 -13.35 17.44 -11.98
C TYR A 70 -13.32 17.82 -13.46
N ILE A 71 -12.74 16.96 -14.29
CA ILE A 71 -12.74 17.11 -15.74
C ILE A 71 -13.63 15.99 -16.28
N LEU A 72 -14.67 16.35 -17.04
CA LEU A 72 -15.54 15.37 -17.66
C LEU A 72 -14.80 14.70 -18.84
N PRO A 73 -14.94 13.37 -19.01
CA PRO A 73 -14.37 12.68 -20.16
C PRO A 73 -15.10 13.05 -21.45
N GLU A 74 -14.35 13.14 -22.55
CA GLU A 74 -14.91 13.43 -23.87
C GLU A 74 -15.63 12.20 -24.45
N ILE A 75 -16.79 12.41 -25.06
CA ILE A 75 -17.68 11.34 -25.57
C ILE A 75 -17.02 10.52 -26.70
N SER A 76 -16.16 11.17 -27.48
CA SER A 76 -15.40 10.58 -28.59
C SER A 76 -14.30 9.61 -28.13
N GLU A 77 -13.92 9.62 -26.85
CA GLU A 77 -12.84 8.79 -26.36
C GLU A 77 -13.21 7.31 -26.31
N ASN A 78 -12.28 6.46 -26.74
CA ASN A 78 -12.43 5.00 -26.65
C ASN A 78 -12.52 4.51 -25.20
N CYS A 79 -11.88 5.22 -24.26
CA CYS A 79 -11.89 4.92 -22.82
C CYS A 79 -12.92 5.75 -22.04
N PHE A 80 -13.92 6.33 -22.71
CA PHE A 80 -14.95 7.18 -22.08
C PHE A 80 -15.58 6.54 -20.84
N ILE A 81 -15.96 5.25 -20.90
CA ILE A 81 -16.63 4.55 -19.80
C ILE A 81 -15.70 4.35 -18.60
N GLU A 82 -14.44 3.97 -18.86
CA GLU A 82 -13.45 3.78 -17.81
C GLU A 82 -13.14 5.09 -17.09
N LYS A 83 -12.91 6.17 -17.85
CA LYS A 83 -12.70 7.50 -17.28
C LYS A 83 -13.93 8.01 -16.54
N SER A 84 -15.13 7.77 -17.07
CA SER A 84 -16.41 8.10 -16.41
C SER A 84 -16.56 7.40 -15.06
N PHE A 85 -16.22 6.11 -15.00
CA PHE A 85 -16.25 5.33 -13.78
C PHE A 85 -15.24 5.82 -12.75
N LEU A 86 -13.98 6.03 -13.15
CA LEU A 86 -12.94 6.56 -12.28
C LEU A 86 -13.27 7.95 -11.73
N LEU A 87 -13.86 8.81 -12.57
CA LEU A 87 -14.32 10.13 -12.16
C LEU A 87 -15.41 10.03 -11.10
N LEU A 88 -16.41 9.17 -11.32
CA LEU A 88 -17.50 8.96 -10.37
C LEU A 88 -16.99 8.37 -9.05
N GLN A 89 -16.06 7.41 -9.12
CA GLN A 89 -15.43 6.81 -7.94
C GLN A 89 -14.67 7.86 -7.13
N LYS A 90 -13.90 8.73 -7.79
CA LYS A 90 -13.21 9.86 -7.15
C LYS A 90 -14.22 10.78 -6.47
N PHE A 91 -15.27 11.20 -7.18
CA PHE A 91 -16.32 12.06 -6.62
C PHE A 91 -16.98 11.45 -5.38
N VAL A 92 -17.34 10.16 -5.44
CA VAL A 92 -17.94 9.47 -4.31
C VAL A 92 -16.99 9.41 -3.12
N SER A 93 -15.71 9.07 -3.33
CA SER A 93 -14.74 8.99 -2.23
C SER A 93 -14.44 10.34 -1.57
N GLU A 94 -14.52 11.44 -2.31
CA GLU A 94 -14.31 12.79 -1.79
C GLU A 94 -15.56 13.33 -1.07
N LYS A 95 -16.76 13.02 -1.57
CA LYS A 95 -18.03 13.53 -1.01
C LYS A 95 -18.58 12.67 0.12
N TYR A 96 -18.36 11.36 0.06
CA TYR A 96 -18.86 10.39 1.02
C TYR A 96 -17.66 9.64 1.61
N MET A 97 -17.33 9.89 2.88
CA MET A 97 -16.24 9.19 3.54
C MET A 97 -16.62 7.71 3.72
N PRO A 98 -15.83 6.76 3.18
CA PRO A 98 -16.11 5.36 3.41
C PRO A 98 -15.78 5.00 4.86
N GLU A 99 -16.64 4.20 5.50
CA GLU A 99 -16.40 3.69 6.86
C GLU A 99 -15.19 2.74 6.91
N ASN A 100 -14.95 2.01 5.81
CA ASN A 100 -13.85 1.07 5.65
C ASN A 100 -12.92 1.50 4.51
N SER A 101 -11.62 1.33 4.67
CA SER A 101 -10.59 1.82 3.73
C SER A 101 -10.58 1.16 2.34
N PHE A 102 -11.50 0.25 2.03
CA PHE A 102 -11.50 -0.60 0.81
C PHE A 102 -12.88 -0.73 0.16
N ALA A 103 -13.65 0.35 0.04
CA ALA A 103 -14.90 0.32 -0.71
C ALA A 103 -14.61 0.45 -2.22
N HIS A 104 -14.69 -0.65 -2.97
CA HIS A 104 -14.46 -0.67 -4.42
C HIS A 104 -15.71 -1.01 -5.24
N THR A 105 -16.74 -1.60 -4.61
CA THR A 105 -17.92 -2.13 -5.29
C THR A 105 -19.18 -1.32 -4.95
N ILE A 106 -20.22 -1.42 -5.79
CA ILE A 106 -21.51 -0.79 -5.52
C ILE A 106 -22.11 -1.21 -4.17
N SER A 107 -21.92 -2.47 -3.75
CA SER A 107 -22.47 -2.99 -2.48
C SER A 107 -21.81 -2.35 -1.27
N ASP A 108 -20.54 -1.94 -1.40
CA ASP A 108 -19.85 -1.17 -0.35
C ASP A 108 -20.28 0.28 -0.36
N ILE A 109 -20.40 0.90 -1.54
CA ILE A 109 -20.83 2.29 -1.69
C ILE A 109 -22.25 2.50 -1.17
N ALA A 110 -23.16 1.54 -1.40
CA ALA A 110 -24.54 1.59 -0.93
C ALA A 110 -24.67 1.67 0.59
N LYS A 111 -23.64 1.29 1.36
CA LYS A 111 -23.65 1.39 2.83
C LYS A 111 -23.56 2.83 3.33
N TYR A 112 -22.94 3.72 2.56
CA TYR A 112 -22.62 5.08 3.00
C TYR A 112 -23.04 6.19 2.01
N CYS A 113 -23.51 5.84 0.80
CA CYS A 113 -24.08 6.78 -0.18
C CYS A 113 -25.58 6.53 -0.33
N ASN A 114 -26.42 7.46 0.14
CA ASN A 114 -27.89 7.35 0.06
C ASN A 114 -28.48 7.92 -1.25
N ASN A 115 -27.66 8.42 -2.18
CA ASN A 115 -28.16 9.05 -3.40
C ASN A 115 -28.44 7.99 -4.48
N LYS A 116 -29.73 7.70 -4.69
CA LYS A 116 -30.21 6.71 -5.66
C LYS A 116 -29.65 6.91 -7.08
N ARG A 117 -29.57 8.15 -7.56
CA ARG A 117 -29.05 8.45 -8.91
C ARG A 117 -27.56 8.12 -9.05
N ILE A 118 -26.78 8.36 -8.01
CA ILE A 118 -25.35 8.03 -7.98
C ILE A 118 -25.18 6.51 -8.01
N LEU A 119 -25.94 5.79 -7.18
CA LEU A 119 -25.88 4.33 -7.12
C LEU A 119 -26.30 3.67 -8.44
N GLU A 120 -27.36 4.17 -9.09
CA GLU A 120 -27.81 3.67 -10.39
C GLU A 120 -26.75 3.86 -11.47
N LEU A 121 -26.15 5.06 -11.55
CA LEU A 121 -25.09 5.34 -12.53
C LEU A 121 -23.84 4.52 -12.25
N TYR A 122 -23.44 4.39 -10.98
CA TYR A 122 -22.27 3.59 -10.59
C TYR A 122 -22.47 2.11 -10.95
N ASN A 123 -23.63 1.54 -10.64
CA ASN A 123 -23.96 0.15 -11.00
C ASN A 123 -23.96 -0.08 -12.52
N LEU A 124 -24.49 0.88 -13.29
CA LEU A 124 -24.47 0.81 -14.75
C LEU A 124 -23.03 0.81 -15.29
N LEU A 125 -22.20 1.73 -14.82
CA LEU A 125 -20.80 1.84 -15.26
C LEU A 125 -19.98 0.62 -14.83
N GLU A 126 -20.10 0.19 -13.58
CA GLU A 126 -19.41 -0.99 -13.04
C GLU A 126 -19.75 -2.26 -13.84
N LYS A 127 -21.04 -2.55 -14.04
CA LYS A 127 -21.47 -3.71 -14.85
C LYS A 127 -20.95 -3.64 -16.27
N SER A 128 -20.95 -2.44 -16.86
CA SER A 128 -20.52 -2.27 -18.23
C SER A 128 -19.02 -2.51 -18.45
N LEU A 129 -18.19 -2.17 -17.45
CA LEU A 129 -16.77 -2.48 -17.45
C LEU A 129 -16.53 -4.00 -17.36
N TYR A 130 -17.24 -4.68 -16.47
CA TYR A 130 -17.15 -6.14 -16.34
C TYR A 130 -17.60 -6.87 -17.61
N GLN A 131 -18.67 -6.40 -18.23
CA GLN A 131 -19.24 -7.01 -19.44
C GLN A 131 -18.58 -6.53 -20.74
N LYS A 132 -17.65 -5.57 -20.67
CA LYS A 132 -17.06 -4.89 -21.84
C LYS A 132 -18.13 -4.44 -22.85
N LYS A 133 -19.24 -3.90 -22.33
CA LYS A 133 -20.38 -3.50 -23.15
C LYS A 133 -19.98 -2.31 -24.03
N LEU A 134 -20.28 -2.40 -25.33
CA LEU A 134 -20.18 -1.26 -26.24
C LEU A 134 -21.39 -0.33 -26.05
N PHE A 135 -21.11 0.97 -25.97
CA PHE A 135 -22.13 2.00 -25.86
C PHE A 135 -22.21 2.81 -27.14
N SER A 136 -23.45 3.05 -27.56
CA SER A 136 -23.76 4.02 -28.62
C SER A 136 -23.47 5.45 -28.15
N ASP A 137 -23.26 6.37 -29.09
CA ASP A 137 -22.98 7.78 -28.76
C ASP A 137 -24.14 8.45 -28.02
N ILE A 138 -25.38 8.02 -28.27
CA ILE A 138 -26.56 8.48 -27.54
C ILE A 138 -26.50 8.07 -26.06
N GLU A 139 -26.13 6.82 -25.78
CA GLU A 139 -25.97 6.34 -24.39
C GLU A 139 -24.80 7.04 -23.69
N LYS A 140 -23.67 7.23 -24.39
CA LYS A 140 -22.53 7.98 -23.84
C LYS A 140 -22.91 9.42 -23.51
N THR A 141 -23.67 10.08 -24.38
CA THR A 141 -24.17 11.44 -24.14
C THR A 141 -25.07 11.50 -22.91
N LYS A 142 -25.93 10.49 -22.72
CA LYS A 142 -26.78 10.38 -21.53
C LYS A 142 -25.94 10.25 -20.25
N ILE A 143 -24.96 9.35 -20.25
CA ILE A 143 -24.02 9.15 -19.13
C ILE A 143 -23.27 10.45 -18.82
N HIS A 144 -22.77 11.13 -19.85
CA HIS A 144 -22.06 12.41 -19.70
C HIS A 144 -22.94 13.47 -19.03
N ASN A 145 -24.18 13.62 -19.47
CA ASN A 145 -25.14 14.57 -18.90
C ASN A 145 -25.50 14.22 -17.44
N ASP A 146 -25.64 12.93 -17.13
CA ASP A 146 -25.92 12.47 -15.77
C ASP A 146 -24.73 12.73 -14.83
N LEU A 147 -23.49 12.48 -15.30
CA LEU A 147 -22.27 12.84 -14.57
C LEU A 147 -22.18 14.34 -14.31
N GLN A 148 -22.46 15.17 -15.32
CA GLN A 148 -22.44 16.62 -15.18
C GLN A 148 -23.45 17.09 -14.12
N LYS A 149 -24.67 16.55 -14.12
CA LYS A 149 -25.68 16.85 -13.10
C LYS A 149 -25.26 16.38 -11.71
N ILE A 150 -24.64 15.21 -11.58
CA ILE A 150 -24.24 14.68 -10.28
C ILE A 150 -23.10 15.51 -9.67
N ILE A 151 -22.09 15.84 -10.48
CA ILE A 151 -20.84 16.45 -10.02
C ILE A 151 -20.97 17.96 -9.84
N PHE A 152 -21.63 18.67 -10.77
CA PHE A 152 -21.64 20.14 -10.79
C PHE A 152 -22.94 20.76 -10.31
N HIS A 153 -24.09 20.07 -10.42
CA HIS A 153 -25.37 20.62 -9.93
C HIS A 153 -25.65 20.32 -8.45
N ASN A 154 -24.87 19.45 -7.79
CA ASN A 154 -24.99 19.15 -6.36
C ASN A 154 -23.85 19.76 -5.51
N GLN A 155 -23.16 20.78 -6.01
CA GLN A 155 -22.23 21.63 -5.25
C GLN A 155 -22.97 22.85 -4.72
#